data_AF-A0A4S3FKY8-F1
#
_entry.id   AF-A0A4S3FKY8-F1
#
_cell.length_a   1.000
_cell.length_b   1.000
_cell.length_c   1.000
_cell.angle_alpha   90.00
_cell.angle_beta   90.00
_cell.angle_gamma   90.00
#
_symmetry.space_group_name_H-M   'P 1'
#
loop_
_entity.id
_entity.type
_entity.pdbx_description
1 polymer ?
#
loop_
_entity_poly.entity_id
_entity_poly.type
_entity_poly.pdbx_seq_one_letter_code
_entity_poly.pdbx_strand_id
1 'polypeptide(L)'
;MSHAHGGGSLTRLVLLSRYSWALGLAVLLGSNPVWAERPVRSLLEIRHEALFPQRWDNSCGAATLATVLRYYKGVSTNEEAVARGMLRQTDPLRVRVRGGFSLLDMQRYLTRLGFQGEGYMNMTLADLAERVPMIVPITMNGYAHFVVVRRVGPTGINIGDPSFGNYEMAQSAFAEKWSGIGFGIQ
;
A
#
# COMPACT_ATOMS: atom_id res chain seq x y z
N MET A 1 -61.10 17.63 -48.59
CA MET A 1 -60.70 18.31 -49.84
C MET A 1 -59.75 17.38 -50.57
N SER A 2 -60.09 17.11 -51.83
CA SER A 2 -59.49 16.14 -52.74
C SER A 2 -58.21 16.69 -53.40
N HIS A 3 -57.44 15.76 -53.98
CA HIS A 3 -56.39 15.90 -55.00
C HIS A 3 -54.93 15.94 -54.51
N ALA A 4 -53.95 15.33 -55.18
CA ALA A 4 -53.88 14.32 -56.24
C ALA A 4 -52.38 14.05 -56.53
N HIS A 5 -52.09 12.90 -57.17
CA HIS A 5 -50.93 12.59 -58.06
C HIS A 5 -49.51 12.63 -57.45
N GLY A 6 -48.54 11.81 -57.87
CA GLY A 6 -48.39 10.83 -58.95
C GLY A 6 -47.07 10.08 -58.68
N GLY A 7 -46.91 8.84 -59.16
CA GLY A 7 -46.25 8.62 -60.45
C GLY A 7 -44.77 8.28 -60.22
N GLY A 8 -44.43 6.99 -60.34
CA GLY A 8 -43.07 6.48 -60.09
C GLY A 8 -42.06 6.82 -61.17
N SER A 9 -40.79 6.60 -60.86
CA SER A 9 -39.78 6.19 -61.85
C SER A 9 -38.58 5.57 -61.14
N LEU A 10 -38.46 4.25 -61.29
CA LEU A 10 -37.22 3.50 -61.10
C LEU A 10 -36.37 3.73 -62.35
N THR A 11 -35.17 4.31 -62.24
CA THR A 11 -33.97 3.88 -63.00
C THR A 11 -32.79 4.84 -62.79
N ARG A 12 -31.68 4.27 -62.30
CA ARG A 12 -30.26 4.45 -62.71
C ARG A 12 -29.39 4.22 -61.48
N LEU A 13 -28.96 2.98 -61.26
CA LEU A 13 -27.76 2.39 -61.86
C LEU A 13 -26.47 3.03 -61.33
N VAL A 14 -25.87 2.29 -60.39
CA VAL A 14 -24.43 2.04 -60.26
C VAL A 14 -23.52 3.26 -60.35
N LEU A 15 -23.11 3.77 -59.19
CA LEU A 15 -21.81 4.39 -58.91
C LEU A 15 -21.91 4.74 -57.43
N LEU A 16 -21.40 3.93 -56.50
CA LEU A 16 -20.06 4.13 -55.95
C LEU A 16 -19.71 2.92 -55.05
N SER A 17 -19.58 1.73 -55.63
CA SER A 17 -19.10 0.51 -54.93
C SER A 17 -17.57 0.42 -54.88
N ARG A 18 -16.85 1.51 -54.60
CA ARG A 18 -15.36 1.51 -54.64
C ARG A 18 -14.64 2.20 -53.47
N TYR A 19 -15.29 2.39 -52.32
CA TYR A 19 -14.62 2.97 -51.14
C TYR A 19 -14.82 2.15 -49.84
N SER A 20 -14.97 0.83 -49.92
CA SER A 20 -15.13 -0.01 -48.72
C SER A 20 -13.94 -0.94 -48.43
N TRP A 21 -12.80 -0.75 -49.10
CA TRP A 21 -11.63 -1.64 -48.96
C TRP A 21 -10.38 -0.93 -48.42
N ALA A 22 -10.46 0.37 -48.10
CA ALA A 22 -9.32 1.12 -47.54
C ALA A 22 -9.35 1.27 -46.02
N LEU A 23 -10.48 0.98 -45.34
CA LEU A 23 -10.57 1.07 -43.87
C LEU A 23 -10.29 -0.24 -43.13
N GLY A 24 -10.21 -1.38 -43.83
CA GLY A 24 -9.95 -2.69 -43.22
C GLY A 24 -8.48 -2.99 -42.92
N LEU A 25 -7.53 -2.23 -43.50
CA LEU A 25 -6.09 -2.53 -43.39
C LEU A 25 -5.35 -1.71 -42.33
N ALA A 26 -5.95 -0.63 -41.80
CA ALA A 26 -5.34 0.18 -40.74
C ALA A 26 -5.47 -0.47 -39.34
N VAL A 27 -6.37 -1.45 -39.18
CA VAL A 27 -6.62 -2.14 -37.90
C VAL A 27 -5.62 -3.27 -37.63
N LEU A 28 -4.84 -3.71 -38.64
CA LEU A 28 -3.93 -4.85 -38.53
C LEU A 28 -2.45 -4.48 -38.29
N LEU A 29 -2.11 -3.19 -38.20
CA LEU A 29 -0.73 -2.72 -37.96
C LEU A 29 -0.56 -1.96 -36.63
N GLY A 30 -1.58 -1.99 -35.76
CA GLY A 30 -1.59 -1.31 -34.47
C GLY A 30 -1.22 -2.17 -33.27
N SER A 31 -0.83 -3.43 -33.46
CA SER A 31 -0.27 -4.23 -32.38
C SER A 31 1.18 -3.80 -32.16
N ASN A 32 1.37 -2.63 -31.52
CA ASN A 32 2.60 -2.42 -30.77
C ASN A 32 2.70 -3.62 -29.84
N PRO A 33 3.69 -4.51 -29.99
CA PRO A 33 3.85 -5.55 -29.00
C PRO A 33 4.17 -4.79 -27.71
N VAL A 34 3.26 -4.86 -26.74
CA VAL A 34 3.50 -4.34 -25.39
C VAL A 34 4.52 -5.29 -24.75
N TRP A 35 5.74 -5.24 -25.25
CA TRP A 35 6.91 -5.45 -24.41
C TRP A 35 7.02 -4.17 -23.60
N ALA A 36 6.10 -3.98 -22.65
CA ALA A 36 6.38 -3.07 -21.56
C ALA A 36 7.62 -3.65 -20.89
N GLU A 37 8.79 -3.06 -21.17
CA GLU A 37 10.03 -3.39 -20.51
C GLU A 37 9.79 -3.20 -19.02
N ARG A 38 9.48 -4.28 -18.31
CA ARG A 38 9.40 -4.24 -16.86
C ARG A 38 10.83 -4.00 -16.39
N PRO A 39 11.12 -2.87 -15.71
CA PRO A 39 12.47 -2.61 -15.26
C PRO A 39 12.94 -3.77 -14.39
N VAL A 40 14.17 -4.24 -14.64
CA VAL A 40 14.78 -5.31 -13.84
C VAL A 40 14.93 -4.80 -12.40
N ARG A 41 14.25 -5.45 -11.46
CA ARG A 41 14.33 -5.14 -10.02
C ARG A 41 15.17 -6.16 -9.30
N SER A 42 15.93 -5.72 -8.30
CA SER A 42 16.68 -6.64 -7.45
C SER A 42 15.74 -7.41 -6.50
N LEU A 43 16.17 -8.59 -6.04
CA LEU A 43 15.43 -9.33 -5.01
C LEU A 43 15.23 -8.52 -3.73
N LEU A 44 16.17 -7.62 -3.40
CA LEU A 44 16.07 -6.73 -2.25
C LEU A 44 14.97 -5.67 -2.44
N GLU A 45 14.88 -5.09 -3.64
CA GLU A 45 13.80 -4.15 -3.98
C GLU A 45 12.43 -4.81 -4.01
N ILE A 46 12.34 -6.06 -4.45
CA ILE A 46 11.10 -6.83 -4.42
C ILE A 46 10.72 -7.12 -2.96
N ARG A 47 11.70 -7.52 -2.14
CA ARG A 47 11.46 -7.81 -0.72
C ARG A 47 10.94 -6.59 0.04
N HIS A 48 11.41 -5.39 -0.28
CA HIS A 48 10.95 -4.14 0.34
C HIS A 48 9.82 -3.44 -0.43
N GLU A 49 9.06 -4.16 -1.25
CA GLU A 49 7.96 -3.57 -2.00
C GLU A 49 6.91 -2.90 -1.08
N ALA A 50 6.61 -1.64 -1.38
CA ALA A 50 5.72 -0.80 -0.59
C ALA A 50 6.07 -0.78 0.91
N LEU A 51 7.37 -0.86 1.27
CA LEU A 51 7.87 -0.89 2.64
C LEU A 51 9.12 -0.01 2.73
N PHE A 52 9.20 0.86 3.75
CA PHE A 52 10.46 1.54 4.02
C PHE A 52 11.34 0.66 4.90
N PRO A 53 12.54 0.26 4.43
CA PRO A 53 13.52 -0.38 5.30
C PRO A 53 14.01 0.62 6.34
N GLN A 54 14.24 0.16 7.57
CA GLN A 54 14.83 1.02 8.59
C GLN A 54 16.32 1.24 8.31
N ARG A 55 16.80 2.46 8.50
CA ARG A 55 18.22 2.83 8.33
C ARG A 55 18.96 3.00 9.65
N TRP A 56 18.25 3.09 10.76
CA TRP A 56 18.83 3.25 12.10
C TRP A 56 18.25 2.22 13.08
N ASP A 57 19.04 1.80 14.07
CA ASP A 57 18.66 0.69 14.95
C ASP A 57 17.38 0.96 15.76
N ASN A 58 17.16 2.22 16.15
CA ASN A 58 16.03 2.65 16.98
C ASN A 58 14.86 3.26 16.18
N SER A 59 14.82 3.10 14.85
CA SER A 59 13.85 3.75 13.98
C SER A 59 12.77 2.83 13.40
N CYS A 60 12.68 1.56 13.84
CA CYS A 60 11.62 0.62 13.41
C CYS A 60 10.21 1.24 13.49
N GLY A 61 9.92 1.98 14.58
CA GLY A 61 8.66 2.71 14.76
C GLY A 61 8.46 3.85 13.77
N ALA A 62 9.53 4.55 13.37
CA ALA A 62 9.45 5.59 12.34
C ALA A 62 9.26 5.00 10.94
N ALA A 63 9.95 3.89 10.63
CA ALA A 63 9.87 3.22 9.34
C ALA A 63 8.52 2.55 9.10
N THR A 64 7.96 1.88 10.12
CA THR A 64 6.58 1.34 10.06
C THR A 64 5.55 2.45 9.87
N LEU A 65 5.64 3.53 10.65
CA LEU A 65 4.73 4.66 10.53
C LEU A 65 4.83 5.35 9.16
N ALA A 66 6.04 5.59 8.67
CA ALA A 66 6.27 6.13 7.33
C ALA A 66 5.68 5.21 6.25
N THR A 67 5.79 3.90 6.43
CA THR A 67 5.23 2.91 5.49
C THR A 67 3.71 3.02 5.42
N VAL A 68 3.03 3.02 6.58
CA VAL A 68 1.56 3.14 6.60
C VAL A 68 1.13 4.49 6.02
N LEU A 69 1.77 5.58 6.43
CA LEU A 69 1.46 6.93 5.92
C LEU A 69 1.63 7.04 4.40
N ARG A 70 2.74 6.54 3.85
CA ARG A 70 3.01 6.62 2.41
C ARG A 70 2.09 5.73 1.60
N TYR A 71 2.04 4.44 1.92
CA TYR A 71 1.45 3.45 1.03
C TYR A 71 -0.04 3.21 1.28
N TYR A 72 -0.56 3.61 2.45
CA TYR A 72 -1.97 3.39 2.80
C TYR A 72 -2.75 4.68 3.08
N LYS A 73 -2.07 5.80 3.39
CA LYS A 73 -2.70 7.12 3.60
C LYS A 73 -2.32 8.16 2.55
N GLY A 74 -1.48 7.81 1.56
CA GLY A 74 -1.11 8.70 0.46
C GLY A 74 -0.24 9.90 0.87
N VAL A 75 0.33 9.90 2.07
CA VAL A 75 1.15 11.00 2.58
C VAL A 75 2.54 10.95 1.97
N SER A 76 3.01 12.06 1.40
CA SER A 76 4.37 12.12 0.87
C SER A 76 5.42 12.21 1.99
N THR A 77 5.84 11.06 2.51
CA THR A 77 6.83 10.95 3.58
C THR A 77 7.84 9.81 3.36
N ASN A 78 8.82 9.70 4.26
CA ASN A 78 9.80 8.62 4.37
C ASN A 78 10.21 8.44 5.86
N GLU A 79 10.99 7.41 6.17
CA GLU A 79 11.47 7.13 7.54
C GLU A 79 12.12 8.36 8.20
N GLU A 80 13.04 9.03 7.50
CA GLU A 80 13.78 10.16 8.06
C GLU A 80 12.88 11.34 8.41
N ALA A 81 11.94 11.68 7.52
CA ALA A 81 10.98 12.76 7.74
C ALA A 81 10.07 12.48 8.93
N VAL A 82 9.61 11.22 9.08
CA VAL A 82 8.80 10.78 10.23
C VAL A 82 9.62 10.78 11.52
N ALA A 83 10.85 10.24 11.50
CA ALA A 83 11.74 10.22 12.66
C ALA A 83 12.08 11.64 13.15
N ARG A 84 12.53 12.53 12.26
CA ARG A 84 12.74 13.95 12.55
C ARG A 84 11.45 14.61 13.04
N GLY A 85 10.31 14.21 12.49
CA GLY A 85 8.97 14.60 12.91
C GLY A 85 8.75 14.34 14.40
N MET A 86 8.83 13.07 14.81
CA MET A 86 8.63 12.63 16.19
C MET A 86 9.64 13.28 17.15
N LEU A 87 10.92 13.40 16.76
CA LEU A 87 11.97 14.00 17.59
C LEU A 87 11.76 15.50 17.89
N ARG A 88 10.87 16.19 17.15
CA ARG A 88 10.46 17.57 17.53
C ARG A 88 9.59 17.63 18.79
N GLN A 89 9.00 16.52 19.21
CA GLN A 89 8.09 16.43 20.36
C GLN A 89 8.60 15.45 21.44
N THR A 90 9.62 14.67 21.12
CA THR A 90 10.16 13.64 21.99
C THR A 90 11.67 13.82 22.12
N ASP A 91 12.13 13.89 23.37
CA ASP A 91 13.55 13.95 23.71
C ASP A 91 14.31 12.75 23.08
N PRO A 92 15.34 13.00 22.24
CA PRO A 92 16.17 11.95 21.65
C PRO A 92 16.79 11.00 22.69
N LEU A 93 17.14 11.49 23.88
CA LEU A 93 17.70 10.65 24.94
C LEU A 93 16.67 9.64 25.44
N ARG A 94 15.40 10.04 25.56
CA ARG A 94 14.32 9.13 25.94
C ARG A 94 14.10 8.04 24.89
N VAL A 95 14.11 8.39 23.61
CA VAL A 95 14.00 7.41 22.51
C VAL A 95 15.15 6.41 22.59
N ARG A 96 16.38 6.88 22.80
CA ARG A 96 17.56 6.01 22.91
C ARG A 96 17.52 5.09 24.12
N VAL A 97 17.14 5.59 25.29
CA VAL A 97 17.04 4.79 26.53
C VAL A 97 15.98 3.70 26.41
N ARG A 98 14.86 3.97 25.73
CA ARG A 98 13.82 2.97 25.46
C ARG A 98 14.20 1.97 24.36
N GLY A 99 15.23 2.25 23.57
CA GLY A 99 15.58 1.47 22.38
C GLY A 99 14.65 1.71 21.17
N GLY A 100 13.94 2.84 21.11
CA GLY A 100 13.04 3.14 19.99
C GLY A 100 11.94 4.15 20.28
N PHE A 101 11.20 4.52 19.22
CA PHE A 101 9.99 5.34 19.33
C PHE A 101 8.84 4.53 19.92
N SER A 102 8.03 5.14 20.78
CA SER A 102 6.82 4.53 21.34
C SER A 102 5.59 4.81 20.49
N LEU A 103 4.51 4.05 20.69
CA LEU A 103 3.20 4.34 20.08
C LEU A 103 2.69 5.76 20.42
N LEU A 104 3.01 6.26 21.62
CA LEU A 104 2.67 7.63 22.02
C LEU A 104 3.44 8.68 21.20
N ASP A 105 4.70 8.41 20.86
CA ASP A 105 5.50 9.30 19.99
C ASP A 105 4.89 9.35 18.58
N MET A 106 4.44 8.20 18.07
CA MET A 106 3.72 8.10 16.79
C MET A 106 2.41 8.89 16.81
N GLN A 107 1.60 8.70 17.86
CA GLN A 107 0.32 9.38 18.03
C GLN A 107 0.49 10.91 18.04
N ARG A 108 1.44 11.44 18.83
CA ARG A 108 1.73 12.88 18.88
C ARG A 108 2.15 13.47 17.54
N TYR A 109 2.92 12.72 16.76
CA TYR A 109 3.30 13.13 15.42
C TYR A 109 2.11 13.12 14.46
N LEU A 110 1.27 12.07 14.49
CA LEU A 110 0.06 11.96 13.67
C LEU A 110 -0.92 13.11 13.92
N THR A 111 -1.13 13.49 15.18
CA THR A 111 -2.04 14.60 15.53
C THR A 111 -1.66 15.91 14.83
N ARG A 112 -0.36 16.19 14.64
CA ARG A 112 0.08 17.40 13.91
C ARG A 112 -0.17 17.32 12.41
N LEU A 113 -0.22 16.11 11.86
CA LEU A 113 -0.54 15.89 10.46
C LEU A 113 -2.05 15.88 10.21
N GLY A 114 -2.87 16.04 11.26
CA GLY A 114 -4.33 15.98 11.17
C GLY A 114 -4.90 14.56 11.17
N PHE A 115 -4.09 13.54 11.47
CA PHE A 115 -4.53 12.15 11.60
C PHE A 115 -4.80 11.79 13.06
N GLN A 116 -5.65 10.79 13.26
CA GLN A 116 -5.88 10.20 14.58
C GLN A 116 -5.21 8.83 14.66
N GLY A 117 -4.26 8.69 15.59
CA GLY A 117 -3.65 7.41 15.92
C GLY A 117 -4.39 6.74 17.07
N GLU A 118 -4.69 5.45 16.94
CA GLU A 118 -5.48 4.69 17.90
C GLU A 118 -4.74 3.44 18.37
N GLY A 119 -4.50 3.35 19.68
CA GLY A 119 -3.95 2.17 20.33
C GLY A 119 -5.05 1.23 20.80
N TYR A 120 -4.87 -0.04 20.51
CA TYR A 120 -5.72 -1.15 20.92
C TYR A 120 -4.92 -2.13 21.77
N MET A 121 -5.56 -2.76 22.73
CA MET A 121 -4.98 -3.78 23.62
C MET A 121 -5.90 -4.99 23.68
N ASN A 122 -5.34 -6.15 24.04
CA ASN A 122 -6.06 -7.42 24.17
C ASN A 122 -6.81 -7.83 22.89
N MET A 123 -6.29 -7.46 21.73
CA MET A 123 -6.85 -7.84 20.44
C MET A 123 -6.66 -9.33 20.17
N THR A 124 -7.68 -9.96 19.60
CA THR A 124 -7.57 -11.28 18.97
C THR A 124 -7.02 -11.16 17.55
N LEU A 125 -6.62 -12.29 16.94
CA LEU A 125 -6.27 -12.32 15.52
C LEU A 125 -7.44 -11.92 14.61
N ALA A 126 -8.69 -12.19 15.04
CA ALA A 126 -9.87 -11.76 14.30
C ALA A 126 -10.03 -10.24 14.34
N ASP A 127 -9.89 -9.62 15.52
CA ASP A 127 -9.92 -8.15 15.64
C ASP A 127 -8.82 -7.49 14.80
N LEU A 128 -7.64 -8.11 14.76
CA LEU A 128 -6.52 -7.64 13.93
C LEU A 128 -6.84 -7.76 12.44
N ALA A 129 -7.46 -8.86 12.01
CA ALA A 129 -7.83 -9.11 10.62
C ALA A 129 -8.79 -8.06 10.06
N GLU A 130 -9.72 -7.56 10.88
CA GLU A 130 -10.69 -6.54 10.50
C GLU A 130 -10.09 -5.13 10.34
N ARG A 131 -8.89 -4.90 10.89
CA ARG A 131 -8.31 -3.56 11.05
C ARG A 131 -7.04 -3.32 10.25
N VAL A 132 -6.52 -4.33 9.56
CA VAL A 132 -5.31 -4.19 8.75
C VAL A 132 -5.45 -3.06 7.70
N PRO A 133 -4.37 -2.30 7.41
CA PRO A 133 -3.02 -2.43 7.94
C PRO A 133 -2.89 -1.89 9.37
N MET A 134 -2.18 -2.62 10.22
CA MET A 134 -1.94 -2.24 11.63
C MET A 134 -0.45 -2.26 11.94
N ILE A 135 0.03 -1.27 12.69
CA ILE A 135 1.36 -1.30 13.29
C ILE A 135 1.24 -2.06 14.60
N VAL A 136 2.04 -3.11 14.80
CA VAL A 136 1.99 -3.95 15.99
C VAL A 136 3.39 -4.11 16.60
N PRO A 137 3.53 -4.06 17.94
CA PRO A 137 4.75 -4.50 18.60
C PRO A 137 4.77 -6.03 18.68
N ILE A 138 5.89 -6.63 18.30
CA ILE A 138 6.20 -8.05 18.49
C ILE A 138 7.48 -8.21 19.30
N THR A 139 7.64 -9.36 19.95
CA THR A 139 8.91 -9.75 20.58
C THR A 139 9.76 -10.53 19.58
N MET A 140 10.91 -9.97 19.22
CA MET A 140 11.90 -10.61 18.35
C MET A 140 13.22 -10.76 19.10
N ASN A 141 13.66 -11.99 19.29
CA ASN A 141 14.91 -12.32 20.01
C ASN A 141 15.02 -11.66 21.41
N GLY A 142 13.89 -11.52 22.12
CA GLY A 142 13.83 -10.90 23.45
C GLY A 142 13.69 -9.38 23.46
N TYR A 143 13.63 -8.72 22.29
CA TYR A 143 13.48 -7.27 22.17
C TYR A 143 12.15 -6.90 21.51
N ALA A 144 11.59 -5.76 21.90
CA ALA A 144 10.40 -5.20 21.28
C ALA A 144 10.74 -4.65 19.88
N HIS A 145 9.93 -5.00 18.89
CA HIS A 145 10.11 -4.59 17.50
C HIS A 145 8.76 -4.22 16.88
N PHE A 146 8.71 -3.17 16.07
CA PHE A 146 7.49 -2.79 15.36
C PHE A 146 7.47 -3.36 13.95
N VAL A 147 6.35 -3.97 13.59
CA VAL A 147 6.07 -4.44 12.23
C VAL A 147 4.71 -3.94 11.75
N VAL A 148 4.50 -3.95 10.44
CA VAL A 148 3.18 -3.68 9.84
C VAL A 148 2.52 -5.00 9.49
N VAL A 149 1.40 -5.34 10.13
CA VAL A 149 0.54 -6.44 9.68
C VAL A 149 -0.33 -5.92 8.54
N ARG A 150 -0.11 -6.44 7.34
CA ARG A 150 -0.79 -6.01 6.11
C ARG A 150 -2.06 -6.80 5.85
N ARG A 151 -2.05 -8.08 6.23
CA ARG A 151 -3.16 -9.00 6.05
C ARG A 151 -3.06 -10.14 7.06
N VAL A 152 -4.20 -10.53 7.62
CA VAL A 152 -4.36 -11.80 8.35
C VAL A 152 -5.10 -12.75 7.41
N GLY A 153 -4.40 -13.76 6.90
CA GLY A 153 -4.97 -14.81 6.06
C GLY A 153 -5.37 -16.04 6.89
N PRO A 154 -5.99 -17.06 6.28
CA PRO A 154 -6.48 -18.25 7.00
C PRO A 154 -5.39 -19.10 7.65
N THR A 155 -4.18 -19.09 7.09
CA THR A 155 -3.04 -19.91 7.57
C THR A 155 -1.82 -19.09 7.98
N GLY A 156 -1.73 -17.85 7.50
CA GLY A 156 -0.56 -17.00 7.69
C GLY A 156 -0.88 -15.52 7.73
N ILE A 157 0.08 -14.75 8.22
CA ILE A 157 0.01 -13.31 8.43
C ILE A 157 1.07 -12.67 7.56
N ASN A 158 0.63 -11.76 6.69
CA ASN A 158 1.52 -10.99 5.83
C ASN A 158 2.06 -9.79 6.62
N ILE A 159 3.38 -9.75 6.76
CA ILE A 159 4.10 -8.80 7.60
C ILE A 159 5.04 -7.97 6.73
N GLY A 160 4.99 -6.65 6.89
CA GLY A 160 6.02 -5.73 6.45
C GLY A 160 6.92 -5.36 7.63
N ASP A 161 8.11 -5.94 7.67
CA ASP A 161 9.10 -5.72 8.72
C ASP A 161 10.20 -4.76 8.23
N PRO A 162 10.37 -3.57 8.82
CA PRO A 162 11.41 -2.63 8.37
C PRO A 162 12.85 -3.17 8.42
N SER A 163 13.14 -4.16 9.26
CA SER A 163 14.49 -4.72 9.43
C SER A 163 14.82 -5.82 8.42
N PHE A 164 13.80 -6.52 7.92
CA PHE A 164 13.99 -7.71 7.08
C PHE A 164 13.29 -7.61 5.72
N GLY A 165 12.13 -6.98 5.68
CA GLY A 165 11.29 -6.79 4.52
C GLY A 165 9.93 -7.49 4.62
N ASN A 166 9.27 -7.71 3.48
CA ASN A 166 7.98 -8.39 3.46
C ASN A 166 8.14 -9.91 3.55
N TYR A 167 7.33 -10.54 4.40
CA TYR A 167 7.26 -12.00 4.52
C TYR A 167 5.90 -12.46 5.06
N GLU A 168 5.68 -13.78 5.05
CA GLU A 168 4.52 -14.41 5.67
C GLU A 168 4.96 -15.26 6.87
N MET A 169 4.22 -15.16 7.98
CA MET A 169 4.46 -15.92 9.20
C MET A 169 3.21 -16.74 9.53
N ALA A 170 3.37 -17.99 9.98
CA ALA A 170 2.25 -18.79 10.45
C ALA A 170 1.51 -18.09 11.61
N GLN A 171 0.18 -18.21 11.68
CA GLN A 171 -0.61 -17.54 12.72
C GLN A 171 -0.16 -17.91 14.13
N SER A 172 0.15 -19.19 14.38
CA SER A 172 0.64 -19.67 15.68
C SER A 172 1.96 -19.00 16.08
N ALA A 173 2.93 -18.97 15.16
CA ALA A 173 4.22 -18.35 15.39
C ALA A 173 4.12 -16.84 15.64
N PHE A 174 3.15 -16.17 15.00
CA PHE A 174 2.88 -14.76 15.27
C PHE A 174 2.23 -14.56 16.64
N ALA A 175 1.24 -15.38 16.99
CA ALA A 175 0.55 -15.32 18.27
C ALA A 175 1.50 -15.51 19.47
N GLU A 176 2.56 -16.31 19.33
CA GLU A 176 3.60 -16.45 20.35
C GLU A 176 4.44 -15.17 20.55
N LYS A 177 4.55 -14.33 19.52
CA LYS A 177 5.39 -13.12 19.52
C LYS A 177 4.61 -11.85 19.81
N TRP A 178 3.30 -11.87 19.62
CA TRP A 178 2.44 -10.70 19.64
C TRP A 178 1.60 -10.66 20.93
N SER A 179 1.63 -9.53 21.63
CA SER A 179 0.96 -9.35 22.93
C SER A 179 -0.50 -8.87 22.83
N GLY A 180 -1.11 -8.88 21.63
CA GLY A 180 -2.47 -8.37 21.44
C GLY A 180 -2.56 -6.84 21.35
N ILE A 181 -1.44 -6.14 21.19
CA ILE A 181 -1.40 -4.68 21.03
C ILE A 181 -1.42 -4.31 19.55
N GLY A 182 -2.24 -3.34 19.16
CA GLY A 182 -2.27 -2.83 17.79
C GLY A 182 -2.35 -1.30 17.75
N PHE A 183 -1.82 -0.71 16.71
CA PHE A 183 -1.88 0.72 16.46
C PHE A 183 -2.37 1.01 15.04
N GLY A 184 -3.55 1.62 14.96
CA GLY A 184 -4.21 2.01 13.72
C GLY A 184 -4.09 3.51 13.48
N ILE A 185 -4.29 3.91 12.22
CA ILE A 185 -4.33 5.31 11.80
C ILE A 185 -5.68 5.54 11.12
N GLN A 186 -6.47 6.49 11.62
CA GLN A 186 -7.69 6.97 10.97
C GLN A 186 -7.35 8.15 10.07
#